data_AF-A0A532D7U4-F1
#
_entry.id   AF-A0A532D7U4-F1
#
_cell.length_a   1.000
_cell.length_b   1.000
_cell.length_c   1.000
_cell.angle_alpha   90.00
_cell.angle_beta   90.00
_cell.angle_gamma   90.00
#
_symmetry.space_group_name_H-M   'P 1'
#
loop_
_entity.id
_entity.type
_entity.pdbx_description
1 polymer ?
#
loop_
_entity_poly.entity_id
_entity_poly.type
_entity_poly.pdbx_seq_one_letter_code
_entity_poly.pdbx_strand_id
1 'polypeptide(L)' 'KSVRGEQVKQQMKDHGIIVKAVSLSGLAEEAGFAYKNISDVVETVDRAGITKKVAELRPIGNIKG' A
#
# COMPACT_ATOMS: atom_id res chain seq x y z
N LYS A 1 3.34 -14.51 -9.22
CA LYS A 1 1.97 -15.00 -8.95
C LYS A 1 1.01 -13.85 -9.25
N SER A 2 -0.01 -14.05 -10.10
CA SER A 2 -1.02 -13.01 -10.36
C SER A 2 -1.94 -12.90 -9.14
N VAL A 3 -2.16 -11.68 -8.65
CA VAL A 3 -3.08 -11.39 -7.54
C VAL A 3 -4.41 -10.97 -8.14
N ARG A 4 -5.55 -11.48 -7.68
CA ARG A 4 -6.86 -11.03 -8.16
C ARG A 4 -7.31 -9.79 -7.39
N GLY A 5 -7.88 -8.81 -8.07
CA GLY A 5 -8.29 -7.53 -7.47
C GLY A 5 -9.28 -7.69 -6.32
N GLU A 6 -10.19 -8.66 -6.40
CA GLU A 6 -11.12 -8.99 -5.33
C GLU A 6 -10.40 -9.49 -4.07
N GLN A 7 -9.33 -10.26 -4.22
CA GLN A 7 -8.54 -10.75 -3.09
C GLN A 7 -7.81 -9.59 -2.41
N VAL A 8 -7.27 -8.66 -3.18
CA VAL A 8 -6.65 -7.42 -2.66
C VAL A 8 -7.68 -6.61 -1.88
N LYS A 9 -8.86 -6.38 -2.49
CA LYS A 9 -9.94 -5.62 -1.86
C LYS A 9 -10.38 -6.25 -0.55
N GLN A 10 -10.52 -7.58 -0.52
CA GLN A 10 -10.89 -8.29 0.70
C GLN A 10 -9.79 -8.19 1.76
N GLN A 11 -8.53 -8.40 1.39
CA GLN A 11 -7.40 -8.23 2.31
C GLN A 11 -7.35 -6.82 2.90
N MET A 12 -7.49 -5.77 2.07
CA MET A 12 -7.51 -4.39 2.55
C MET A 12 -8.70 -4.15 3.49
N LYS A 13 -9.88 -4.69 3.18
CA LYS A 13 -11.05 -4.61 4.07
C LYS A 13 -10.80 -5.29 5.41
N ASP A 14 -10.15 -6.45 5.42
CA ASP A 14 -9.79 -7.18 6.65
C ASP A 14 -8.80 -6.38 7.52
N HIS A 15 -7.99 -5.51 6.89
CA HIS A 15 -7.10 -4.56 7.58
C HIS A 15 -7.79 -3.22 7.94
N GLY A 16 -9.11 -3.11 7.76
CA GLY A 16 -9.85 -1.88 8.06
C GLY A 16 -9.71 -0.76 7.03
N ILE A 17 -9.21 -1.07 5.83
CA ILE A 17 -8.99 -0.11 4.74
C ILE A 17 -10.13 -0.21 3.72
N ILE A 18 -10.90 0.87 3.57
CA ILE A 18 -12.03 0.93 2.63
C ILE A 18 -11.51 1.25 1.23
N VAL A 19 -11.69 0.32 0.28
CA VAL A 19 -11.26 0.52 -1.12
C VAL A 19 -12.44 0.85 -2.04
N LYS A 20 -12.33 1.94 -2.79
CA LYS A 20 -13.21 2.27 -3.93
C LYS A 20 -12.35 2.44 -5.18
N ALA A 21 -12.56 1.59 -6.19
CA ALA A 21 -11.80 1.61 -7.44
C ALA A 21 -12.76 1.50 -8.64
N VAL A 22 -12.45 2.20 -9.74
CA VAL A 22 -13.18 2.08 -11.01
C VAL A 22 -12.92 0.72 -11.69
N SER A 23 -11.72 0.17 -11.54
CA SER A 23 -11.35 -1.15 -12.06
C SER A 23 -10.67 -2.04 -11.02
N LEU A 24 -11.12 -3.30 -10.94
CA LEU A 24 -10.51 -4.33 -10.11
C LEU A 24 -9.19 -4.84 -10.71
N SER A 25 -8.99 -4.75 -12.03
CA SER A 25 -7.71 -5.09 -12.64
C SER A 25 -6.62 -4.10 -12.27
N GLY A 26 -6.94 -2.79 -12.24
CA GLY A 26 -5.98 -1.76 -11.79
C GLY A 26 -5.61 -1.88 -10.31
N LEU A 27 -6.53 -2.37 -9.47
CA LEU A 27 -6.24 -2.69 -8.06
C LEU A 27 -5.32 -3.92 -7.95
N ALA A 28 -5.52 -4.91 -8.81
CA ALA A 28 -4.69 -6.11 -8.87
C ALA A 28 -3.25 -5.82 -9.29
N GLU A 29 -3.06 -4.92 -10.26
CA GLU A 29 -1.74 -4.51 -10.75
C GLU A 29 -0.91 -3.83 -9.66
N GLU A 30 -1.51 -2.90 -8.90
CA GLU A 30 -0.82 -2.22 -7.79
C GLU A 30 -0.44 -3.15 -6.65
N ALA A 31 -1.28 -4.13 -6.35
CA ALA A 31 -0.98 -5.11 -5.30
C ALA A 31 -0.06 -6.24 -5.76
N GLY A 32 -0.09 -6.57 -7.05
CA GLY A 32 0.74 -7.58 -7.68
C GLY A 32 2.20 -7.15 -7.79
N PHE A 33 2.44 -5.85 -8.00
CA PHE A 33 3.75 -5.24 -7.86
C PHE A 33 4.01 -4.98 -6.37
N ALA A 34 4.32 -6.02 -5.61
CA ALA A 34 4.66 -5.89 -4.20
C ALA A 34 5.84 -4.90 -4.07
N TYR A 35 5.53 -3.68 -3.65
CA TYR A 35 6.54 -2.70 -3.30
C TYR A 35 7.40 -3.26 -2.17
N LYS A 36 8.66 -2.81 -2.10
CA LYS A 36 9.50 -3.06 -0.93
C LYS A 36 8.75 -2.58 0.32
N ASN A 37 9.05 -3.16 1.47
CA ASN A 37 8.55 -2.63 2.73
C ASN A 37 8.97 -1.16 2.83
N ILE A 38 7.99 -0.25 2.84
CA ILE A 38 8.24 1.20 2.83
C ILE A 38 8.99 1.64 4.09
N SER A 39 8.79 0.94 5.21
CA SER A 39 9.50 1.19 6.47
C SER A 39 11.01 0.98 6.30
N ASP A 40 11.45 -0.02 5.53
CA ASP A 40 12.88 -0.29 5.31
C ASP A 40 13.53 0.83 4.49
N VAL A 41 12.81 1.37 3.50
CA VAL A 41 13.28 2.50 2.69
C VAL A 41 13.44 3.75 3.56
N VAL A 42 12.41 4.07 4.36
CA VAL A 42 12.44 5.23 5.27
C VAL A 42 13.54 5.07 6.33
N GLU A 43 13.69 3.89 6.92
CA GLU A 43 14.75 3.61 7.90
C GLU A 43 16.15 3.81 7.29
N THR A 44 16.35 3.37 6.05
CA THR A 44 17.65 3.50 5.38
C THR A 44 18.06 4.97 5.21
N VAL A 45 17.14 5.83 4.79
CA VAL A 45 17.45 7.26 4.53
C VAL A 45 17.53 8.09 5.81
N ASP A 46 16.83 7.69 6.88
CA ASP A 46 16.95 8.28 8.21
C ASP A 46 18.32 7.94 8.83
N ARG A 47 18.72 6.67 8.78
CA ARG A 47 20.05 6.21 9.26
C ARG A 47 21.21 6.79 8.46
N ALA A 48 21.01 7.10 7.18
CA ALA A 48 22.00 7.80 6.36
C ALA A 48 22.10 9.30 6.69
N GLY A 49 21.23 9.86 7.54
CA GLY A 49 21.20 11.27 7.87
C GLY A 49 20.67 12.19 6.76
N ILE A 50 20.02 11.62 5.73
CA ILE A 50 19.50 12.37 4.58
C ILE A 50 18.12 12.96 4.91
N THR A 51 17.34 12.25 5.72
CA THR A 51 16.01 12.67 6.15
C THR A 51 15.85 12.43 7.65
N LYS A 52 14.76 12.95 8.22
CA LYS A 52 14.38 12.71 9.61
C LYS A 52 12.96 12.16 9.67
N LYS A 53 12.77 11.00 10.30
CA LYS A 53 11.43 10.46 10.61
C LYS A 53 10.67 11.43 11.52
N VAL A 54 9.41 11.71 11.17
CA VAL A 54 8.53 12.62 11.92
C VAL A 54 7.27 11.90 12.39
N ALA A 55 6.53 11.28 11.46
CA ALA A 55 5.30 10.57 11.75
C ALA A 55 5.08 9.45 10.73
N GLU A 56 4.32 8.43 11.14
CA GLU A 56 3.79 7.38 10.27
C GLU A 56 2.27 7.52 10.19
N LEU A 57 1.71 7.37 9.01
CA LEU A 57 0.27 7.41 8.78
C LEU A 57 -0.23 6.02 8.43
N ARG A 58 -1.34 5.61 9.06
CA ARG A 58 -2.02 4.36 8.73
C ARG A 58 -3.25 4.66 7.87
N PRO A 59 -3.38 4.05 6.68
CA PRO A 59 -4.53 4.29 5.83
C PRO A 59 -5.79 3.71 6.45
N ILE A 60 -6.91 4.41 6.26
CA ILE A 60 -8.27 3.92 6.57
C ILE A 60 -9.12 3.78 5.30
N GLY A 61 -8.64 4.31 4.17
CA GLY A 61 -9.31 4.20 2.89
C GLY A 61 -8.39 4.49 1.70
N ASN A 62 -8.73 3.92 0.55
CA ASN A 62 -8.08 4.11 -0.73
C ASN A 62 -9.17 4.30 -1.81
N ILE A 63 -9.24 5.50 -2.37
CA ILE A 63 -10.20 5.83 -3.43
C ILE A 63 -9.40 6.14 -4.69
N LYS A 64 -9.61 5.34 -5.74
CA LYS A 64 -8.91 5.42 -7.02
C LYS A 64 -9.89 5.44 -8.18
N GLY A 65 -9.69 6.41 -9.08
CA GLY A 65 -10.40 6.56 -10.35
C GLY A 65 -9.55 6.09 -11.52
#